data_AF-A0A950SY37-F1
#
_entry.id   AF-A0A950SY37-F1
#
_cell.length_a   1.000
_cell.length_b   1.000
_cell.length_c   1.000
_cell.angle_alpha   90.00
_cell.angle_beta   90.00
_cell.angle_gamma   90.00
#
_symmetry.space_group_name_H-M   'P 1'
#
loop_
_entity.id
_entity.type
_entity.pdbx_description
1 polymer ?
#
loop_
_entity_poly.entity_id
_entity_poly.type
_entity_poly.pdbx_seq_one_letter_code
_entity_poly.pdbx_strand_id
1 'polypeptide(L)' 'MADIERILIVGGGIAGLTVATALHRQGSEPELVERSRA' A
#
# COMPACT_ATOMS: atom_id res chain seq x y z
N MET A 1 5.37 9.88 19.78
CA MET A 1 5.31 9.01 18.58
C MET A 1 5.05 9.89 17.38
N ALA A 2 5.58 9.56 16.21
CA ALA A 2 5.14 10.20 14.97
C ALA A 2 3.83 9.52 14.52
N ASP A 3 2.80 10.31 14.27
CA ASP A 3 1.58 9.81 13.65
C ASP A 3 1.87 9.50 12.18
N ILE A 4 1.53 8.29 11.74
CA ILE A 4 1.64 7.91 10.33
C ILE A 4 0.38 8.39 9.64
N GLU A 5 0.47 9.52 8.95
CA GLU A 5 -0.68 10.11 8.25
C GLU A 5 -0.94 9.48 6.88
N ARG A 6 0.08 8.93 6.21
CA ARG A 6 -0.03 8.34 4.86
C ARG A 6 0.91 7.16 4.66
N ILE A 7 0.44 6.19 3.88
CA ILE A 7 1.21 4.99 3.51
C ILE A 7 1.24 4.87 1.98
N LEU A 8 2.44 4.80 1.40
CA LEU A 8 2.64 4.55 -0.02
C LEU A 8 3.30 3.17 -0.23
N ILE A 9 2.70 2.35 -1.07
CA ILE A 9 3.20 1.04 -1.49
C ILE A 9 3.67 1.15 -2.94
N VAL A 10 4.94 0.84 -3.20
CA VAL A 10 5.51 0.85 -4.56
C VAL A 10 5.69 -0.60 -5.03
N GLY A 11 4.94 -0.97 -6.07
CA GLY A 11 4.91 -2.31 -6.68
C GLY A 11 3.62 -3.07 -6.36
N GLY A 12 2.91 -3.49 -7.40
CA GLY A 12 1.65 -4.26 -7.39
C GLY A 12 1.84 -5.77 -7.57
N GLY A 13 3.03 -6.31 -7.25
CA GLY A 13 3.25 -7.75 -7.15
C GLY A 13 2.59 -8.38 -5.91
N ILE A 14 2.82 -9.68 -5.69
CA ILE A 14 2.23 -10.43 -4.56
C ILE A 14 2.47 -9.74 -3.22
N ALA A 15 3.71 -9.31 -2.95
CA ALA A 15 4.04 -8.64 -1.69
C ALA A 15 3.28 -7.32 -1.51
N GLY A 16 3.23 -6.48 -2.54
CA GLY A 16 2.55 -5.18 -2.49
C GLY A 16 1.04 -5.32 -2.26
N LEU A 17 0.38 -6.23 -2.98
CA LEU A 17 -1.04 -6.51 -2.80
C LEU A 17 -1.35 -7.14 -1.43
N THR A 18 -0.44 -8.00 -0.93
CA THR A 18 -0.56 -8.59 0.42
C THR A 18 -0.54 -7.51 1.49
N VAL A 19 0.41 -6.57 1.39
CA VAL A 19 0.53 -5.45 2.33
C VAL A 19 -0.66 -4.51 2.23
N ALA A 20 -1.07 -4.12 1.01
CA ALA A 20 -2.24 -3.26 0.81
C ALA A 20 -3.50 -3.87 1.44
N THR A 21 -3.71 -5.17 1.23
CA THR A 21 -4.85 -5.91 1.81
C THR A 21 -4.78 -5.96 3.34
N ALA A 22 -3.60 -6.24 3.90
CA ALA A 22 -3.43 -6.30 5.35
C ALA A 22 -3.69 -4.94 6.02
N LEU A 23 -3.15 -3.87 5.45
CA LEU A 23 -3.35 -2.50 5.94
C LEU A 23 -4.80 -2.04 5.82
N HIS A 24 -5.47 -2.35 4.71
CA HIS A 24 -6.89 -2.05 4.55
C HIS A 24 -7.75 -2.74 5.60
N ARG A 25 -7.46 -4.01 5.92
CA ARG A 25 -8.14 -4.75 7.00
C ARG A 25 -7.89 -4.19 8.39
N GLN A 26 -6.82 -3.42 8.58
CA GLN A 26 -6.49 -2.73 9.83
C GLN A 26 -7.07 -1.31 9.89
N GLY A 27 -7.86 -0.90 8.89
CA GLY A 27 -8.48 0.44 8.83
C GLY A 27 -7.56 1.53 8.30
N SER A 28 -6.42 1.17 7.70
CA SER A 28 -5.57 2.11 6.98
C SER A 28 -5.96 2.20 5.50
N GLU A 29 -5.70 3.33 4.86
CA GLU A 29 -5.96 3.55 3.44
C GLU A 29 -4.63 3.79 2.70
N PRO A 30 -3.86 2.73 2.39
CA PRO A 30 -2.61 2.90 1.66
C PRO A 30 -2.84 3.20 0.18
N GLU A 31 -2.02 4.08 -0.37
CA GLU A 31 -1.93 4.29 -1.82
C GLU A 31 -0.96 3.25 -2.41
N LEU A 32 -1.36 2.54 -3.47
CA LEU A 32 -0.51 1.61 -4.19
C LEU A 32 -0.23 2.14 -5.59
N VAL A 33 1.04 2.19 -5.95
CA VAL A 33 1.50 2.53 -7.31
C VAL A 33 2.23 1.35 -7.92
N GLU A 34 1.93 1.04 -9.19
CA GLU A 34 2.65 0.06 -10.00
C GLU A 34 3.04 0.72 -11.32
N ARG A 35 4.16 0.29 -11.91
CA ARG A 35 4.58 0.74 -13.22
C ARG A 35 3.52 0.34 -14.25
N SER A 36 2.91 1.32 -14.89
CA SER A 36 2.17 1.09 -16.13
C SER A 36 3.13 0.65 -17.22
N ARG A 37 2.80 -0.42 -17.96
CA ARG A 37 3.50 -0.76 -19.20
C ARG A 37 2.74 -0.08 -20.36
N ALA A 38 3.45 0.72 -21.13
CA ALA A 38 2.97 1.28 -22.40
C ALA A 38 3.10 0.23 -23.52
#